data_AF-A0A538UAK3-F1
#
_entry.id   AF-A0A538UAK3-F1
#
_cell.length_a   1.000
_cell.length_b   1.000
_cell.length_c   1.000
_cell.angle_alpha   90.00
_cell.angle_beta   90.00
_cell.angle_gamma   90.00
#
_symmetry.space_group_name_H-M   'P 1'
#
loop_
_entity.id
_entity.type
_entity.pdbx_description
1 polymer ?
#
loop_
_entity_poly.entity_id
_entity_poly.type
_entity_poly.pdbx_seq_one_letter_code
_entity_poly.pdbx_strand_id
1 'polypeptide(L)'
;MLRRLWERLRHGADTLPYPGGTPGFPERFRGRPVLDPAGAGGPALDLGACLFSPDEATACPEGALRFTTEHRLASRTREGLVTATGELPSPAALQGRARRLFGRSLRLRSVVAGSCGGCEAELVALGNVVFDMARFGVQFVASPRHADGIVVTGTVNPNMRAALEKTYEAVPDPRLVIAVGACAIGGGPFRAGPEAGTGVPAGIPVDLYIPGCPPHPLTILDGLLRLLGRIEDGTRGPRG
;
A
#
# COMPACT_ATOMS: atom_id res chain seq x y z
N MET A 1 4.99 28.19 -30.96
CA MET A 1 5.98 27.78 -29.95
C MET A 1 5.88 28.59 -28.66
N LEU A 2 5.95 29.93 -28.72
CA LEU A 2 5.82 30.83 -27.56
C LEU A 2 4.53 30.64 -26.73
N ARG A 3 3.39 30.42 -27.38
CA ARG A 3 2.10 30.22 -26.71
C ARG A 3 2.05 28.97 -25.81
N ARG A 4 2.76 27.88 -26.19
CA ARG A 4 2.88 26.67 -25.36
C ARG A 4 3.83 26.86 -24.18
N LEU A 5 4.88 27.65 -24.36
CA LEU A 5 5.80 28.01 -23.28
C LEU A 5 5.10 28.89 -22.24
N TRP A 6 4.23 29.77 -22.72
CA TRP A 6 3.47 30.70 -21.89
C TRP A 6 2.31 30.01 -21.13
N GLU A 7 1.67 29.00 -21.72
CA GLU A 7 0.71 28.16 -21.00
C GLU A 7 1.38 27.29 -19.92
N ARG A 8 2.58 26.75 -20.18
CA ARG A 8 3.39 26.07 -19.15
C ARG A 8 3.77 27.00 -17.99
N LEU A 9 4.04 28.27 -18.26
CA LEU A 9 4.31 29.27 -17.22
C LEU A 9 3.04 29.68 -16.45
N ARG A 10 1.89 29.73 -17.12
CA ARG A 10 0.59 30.07 -16.49
C ARG A 10 0.03 28.97 -15.60
N HIS A 11 0.19 27.71 -15.98
CA HIS A 11 -0.30 26.57 -15.21
C HIS A 11 0.58 26.23 -14.00
N GLY A 12 1.79 26.80 -13.91
CA GLY A 12 2.78 26.33 -12.93
C GLY A 12 3.09 24.84 -13.11
N ALA A 13 3.87 24.28 -12.19
CA ALA A 13 3.86 22.84 -11.97
C ALA A 13 2.79 22.56 -10.90
N ASP A 14 1.58 22.20 -11.34
CA ASP A 14 0.52 21.69 -10.44
C ASP A 14 0.86 20.28 -9.89
N THR A 15 1.94 19.69 -10.38
CA THR A 15 2.53 18.51 -9.78
C THR A 15 3.40 18.93 -8.61
N LEU A 16 3.16 18.33 -7.44
CA LEU A 16 4.07 18.46 -6.30
C LEU A 16 5.49 18.18 -6.80
N PRO A 17 6.46 19.11 -6.59
CA PRO A 17 7.85 18.82 -6.87
C PRO A 17 8.25 17.67 -5.96
N TYR A 18 8.36 16.48 -6.55
CA TYR A 18 8.90 15.31 -5.89
C TYR A 18 10.36 15.21 -6.36
N PRO A 19 11.36 15.36 -5.46
CA PRO A 19 11.30 15.14 -4.02
C PRO A 19 11.52 16.43 -3.19
N GLY A 20 10.48 17.23 -3.00
CA GLY A 20 10.46 18.33 -2.04
C GLY A 20 9.93 17.87 -0.69
N GLY A 21 10.82 17.48 0.24
CA GLY A 21 10.48 17.03 1.59
C GLY A 21 9.75 15.68 1.66
N THR A 22 9.55 15.14 2.86
CA THR A 22 8.67 13.99 3.10
C THR A 22 7.24 14.54 3.23
N PRO A 23 6.35 14.36 2.23
CA PRO A 23 4.99 14.88 2.33
C PRO A 23 4.26 14.17 3.47
N GLY A 24 3.95 14.91 4.52
CA GLY A 24 2.99 14.45 5.53
C GLY A 24 1.58 14.45 4.94
N PHE A 25 0.72 13.57 5.46
CA PHE A 25 -0.69 13.67 5.16
C PHE A 25 -1.27 15.02 5.60
N PRO A 26 -2.11 15.66 4.76
CA PRO A 26 -3.01 16.70 5.23
C PRO A 26 -3.81 16.24 6.45
N GLU A 27 -4.15 17.16 7.34
CA GLU A 27 -4.83 16.89 8.62
C GLU A 27 -6.12 16.05 8.51
N ARG A 28 -6.81 16.15 7.37
CA ARG A 28 -8.01 15.34 7.07
C ARG A 28 -7.72 13.84 6.88
N PHE A 29 -6.49 13.47 6.57
CA PHE A 29 -6.08 12.10 6.31
C PHE A 29 -5.32 11.54 7.51
N ARG A 30 -5.50 10.24 7.75
CA ARG A 30 -4.95 9.56 8.92
C ARG A 30 -3.73 8.77 8.49
N GLY A 31 -2.59 9.12 9.08
CA GLY A 31 -1.34 8.39 8.94
C GLY A 31 -1.19 7.33 10.00
N ARG A 32 0.05 7.05 10.37
CA ARG A 32 0.43 6.01 11.32
C ARG A 32 -0.28 6.21 12.68
N PRO A 33 -1.06 5.23 13.15
CA PRO A 33 -1.55 5.19 14.51
C PRO A 33 -0.39 4.97 15.49
N VAL A 34 -0.43 5.67 16.63
CA VAL A 34 0.56 5.64 17.70
C VAL A 34 -0.15 5.42 19.02
N LEU A 35 0.47 4.63 19.89
CA LEU A 35 0.01 4.36 21.26
C LEU A 35 0.90 5.07 22.28
N ASP A 36 0.32 5.90 23.16
CA ASP A 36 1.00 6.57 24.28
C ASP A 36 0.73 5.88 25.63
N PRO A 37 1.71 5.84 26.53
CA PRO A 37 2.79 4.84 26.55
C PRO A 37 2.32 3.46 27.01
N ALA A 38 2.63 2.44 26.20
CA ALA A 38 2.67 1.05 26.61
C ALA A 38 3.98 0.78 27.38
N GLY A 39 3.90 0.60 28.70
CA GLY A 39 5.01 0.02 29.48
C GLY A 39 5.38 -1.38 28.96
N ALA A 40 6.50 -1.94 29.42
CA ALA A 40 6.87 -3.32 29.12
C ALA A 40 5.74 -4.28 29.54
N GLY A 41 5.00 -4.82 28.56
CA GLY A 41 3.81 -5.65 28.76
C GLY A 41 2.48 -5.04 28.29
N GLY A 42 2.48 -3.85 27.67
CA GLY A 42 1.28 -3.23 27.10
C GLY A 42 0.82 -3.85 25.76
N PRO A 43 -0.40 -3.49 25.29
CA PRO A 43 -0.98 -4.02 24.06
C PRO A 43 -0.17 -3.61 22.82
N ALA A 44 -0.07 -4.52 21.84
CA ALA A 44 0.52 -4.23 20.54
C ALA A 44 -0.57 -3.82 19.53
N LEU A 45 -0.26 -2.83 18.70
CA LEU A 45 -1.09 -2.39 17.60
C LEU A 45 -0.84 -3.25 16.37
N ASP A 46 -1.91 -3.81 15.82
CA ASP A 46 -1.86 -4.57 14.57
C ASP A 46 -2.42 -3.74 13.41
N LEU A 47 -1.53 -3.17 12.60
CA LEU A 47 -1.89 -2.35 11.45
C LEU A 47 -2.52 -3.15 10.31
N GLY A 48 -2.28 -4.47 10.27
CA GLY A 48 -2.96 -5.36 9.32
C GLY A 48 -4.46 -5.52 9.61
N ALA A 49 -4.88 -5.24 10.85
CA ALA A 49 -6.27 -5.30 11.30
C ALA A 49 -6.91 -3.92 11.54
N CYS A 50 -6.11 -2.87 11.68
CA CYS A 50 -6.58 -1.50 11.92
C CYS A 50 -7.44 -0.97 10.76
N LEU A 51 -8.60 -0.37 11.08
CA LEU A 51 -9.50 0.21 10.09
C LEU A 51 -9.25 1.70 9.85
N PHE A 52 -8.39 2.33 10.65
CA PHE A 52 -8.05 3.75 10.56
C PHE A 52 -9.29 4.64 10.68
N SER A 53 -10.23 4.23 11.53
CA SER A 53 -11.47 4.98 11.79
C SER A 53 -11.21 6.05 12.88
N PRO A 54 -11.72 7.29 12.74
CA PRO A 54 -11.56 8.29 13.78
C PRO A 54 -12.33 7.90 15.05
N ASP A 55 -13.36 7.06 14.92
CA ASP A 55 -14.11 6.51 16.04
C ASP A 55 -13.22 5.59 16.88
N GLU A 56 -12.19 4.94 16.31
CA GLU A 56 -11.25 4.10 17.07
C GLU A 56 -10.43 4.95 18.06
N ALA A 57 -9.96 6.13 17.63
CA ALA A 57 -9.23 7.04 18.49
C ALA A 57 -10.15 7.70 19.54
N THR A 58 -11.37 8.03 19.15
CA THR A 58 -12.34 8.70 20.03
C THR A 58 -12.96 7.73 21.06
N ALA A 59 -13.10 6.46 20.70
CA ALA A 59 -13.58 5.41 21.61
C ALA A 59 -12.52 4.96 22.62
N CYS A 60 -11.25 5.35 22.45
CA CYS A 60 -10.20 5.05 23.40
C CYS A 60 -10.40 5.87 24.68
N PRO A 61 -10.82 5.28 25.81
CA PRO A 61 -11.24 6.02 27.00
C PRO A 61 -10.13 6.88 27.62
N GLU A 62 -8.88 6.49 27.37
CA GLU A 62 -7.67 7.12 27.92
C GLU A 62 -6.96 8.01 26.90
N GLY A 63 -7.50 8.16 25.67
CA GLY A 63 -6.85 8.91 24.60
C GLY A 63 -5.51 8.31 24.14
N ALA A 64 -5.26 7.04 24.46
CA ALA A 64 -3.99 6.37 24.21
C ALA A 64 -3.71 6.16 22.71
N LEU A 65 -4.73 6.13 21.85
CA LEU A 65 -4.60 5.98 20.40
C LEU A 65 -4.72 7.33 19.69
N ARG A 66 -3.70 7.71 18.93
CA ARG A 66 -3.70 8.90 18.06
C ARG A 66 -3.23 8.57 16.65
N PHE A 67 -3.71 9.30 15.66
CA PHE A 67 -3.23 9.20 14.28
C PHE A 67 -2.25 10.35 13.98
N THR A 68 -1.12 10.00 13.38
CA THR A 68 -0.12 10.98 12.91
C THR A 68 -0.38 11.34 11.44
N THR A 69 0.49 12.17 10.84
CA THR A 69 0.49 12.46 9.40
C THR A 69 1.41 11.54 8.61
N GLU A 70 1.97 10.49 9.24
CA GLU A 70 2.95 9.60 8.62
C GLU A 70 2.26 8.61 7.66
N HIS A 71 2.61 8.65 6.37
CA HIS A 71 2.00 7.80 5.35
C HIS A 71 2.75 6.48 5.12
N ARG A 72 3.96 6.34 5.67
CA ARG A 72 4.82 5.16 5.51
C ARG A 72 4.33 4.03 6.42
N LEU A 73 3.52 3.15 5.84
CA LEU A 73 2.85 2.07 6.60
C LEU A 73 3.14 0.66 6.06
N ALA A 74 3.78 0.55 4.89
CA ALA A 74 3.96 -0.74 4.24
C ALA A 74 5.05 -1.58 4.93
N SER A 75 4.91 -2.91 4.87
CA SER A 75 5.86 -3.87 5.43
C SER A 75 6.10 -5.04 4.47
N ARG A 76 7.29 -5.64 4.52
CA ARG A 76 7.62 -6.88 3.79
C ARG A 76 7.06 -8.14 4.46
N THR A 77 6.73 -8.07 5.74
CA THR A 77 6.26 -9.21 6.54
C THR A 77 4.99 -8.85 7.31
N ARG A 78 4.19 -9.86 7.64
CA ARG A 78 2.96 -9.68 8.40
C ARG A 78 3.25 -9.23 9.84
N GLU A 79 4.31 -9.76 10.42
CA GLU A 79 4.80 -9.46 11.77
C GLU A 79 5.32 -8.02 11.83
N GLY A 80 5.91 -7.51 10.74
CA GLY A 80 6.35 -6.13 10.64
C GLY A 80 5.21 -5.10 10.68
N LEU A 81 3.94 -5.52 10.58
CA LEU A 81 2.76 -4.67 10.79
C LEU A 81 2.27 -4.64 12.24
N VAL A 82 2.89 -5.40 13.14
CA VAL A 82 2.54 -5.45 14.56
C VAL A 82 3.58 -4.68 15.35
N THR A 83 3.15 -3.68 16.14
CA THR A 83 4.06 -2.77 16.82
C THR A 83 3.53 -2.32 18.18
N ALA A 84 4.37 -2.31 19.20
CA ALA A 84 4.00 -1.83 20.54
C ALA A 84 4.01 -0.29 20.65
N THR A 85 4.76 0.38 19.78
CA THR A 85 5.01 1.83 19.81
C THR A 85 4.31 2.58 18.67
N GLY A 86 3.71 1.84 17.74
CA GLY A 86 3.24 2.38 16.47
C GLY A 86 4.35 2.51 15.43
N GLU A 87 5.64 2.38 15.78
CA GLU A 87 6.74 2.48 14.82
C GLU A 87 6.84 1.23 13.95
N LEU A 88 7.09 1.45 12.67
CA LEU A 88 7.14 0.41 11.65
C LEU A 88 8.54 0.36 11.02
N PRO A 89 9.10 -0.85 10.84
CA PRO A 89 10.31 -0.98 10.04
C PRO A 89 9.99 -0.61 8.59
N SER A 90 10.85 0.20 7.99
CA SER A 90 10.78 0.49 6.57
C SER A 90 10.91 -0.80 5.75
N PRO A 91 10.07 -1.02 4.73
CA PRO A 91 10.12 -2.24 3.95
C PRO A 91 11.43 -2.32 3.17
N ALA A 92 12.19 -3.39 3.39
CA ALA A 92 13.43 -3.63 2.68
C ALA A 92 13.21 -3.69 1.16
N ALA A 93 14.06 -3.00 0.41
CA ALA A 93 14.05 -3.02 -1.04
C ALA A 93 14.36 -4.42 -1.59
N LEU A 94 13.84 -4.72 -2.79
CA LEU A 94 14.19 -5.93 -3.53
C LEU A 94 15.72 -6.03 -3.72
N GLN A 95 16.23 -7.26 -3.68
CA GLN A 95 17.66 -7.55 -3.82
C GLN A 95 17.92 -8.54 -4.98
N GLY A 96 19.20 -8.67 -5.36
CA GLY A 96 19.67 -9.69 -6.30
C GLY A 96 18.92 -9.71 -7.64
N ARG A 97 18.44 -10.90 -8.03
CA ARG A 97 17.73 -11.12 -9.31
C ARG A 97 16.42 -10.34 -9.38
N ALA A 98 15.64 -10.29 -8.30
CA ALA A 98 14.35 -9.60 -8.28
C ALA A 98 14.50 -8.09 -8.51
N ARG A 99 15.52 -7.46 -7.91
CA ARG A 99 15.82 -6.03 -8.17
C ARG A 99 16.20 -5.78 -9.63
N ARG A 100 16.97 -6.68 -10.24
CA ARG A 100 17.38 -6.56 -11.65
C ARG A 100 16.19 -6.67 -12.61
N LEU A 101 15.24 -7.55 -12.32
CA LEU A 101 14.06 -7.77 -13.16
C LEU A 101 13.02 -6.67 -12.99
N PHE A 102 12.66 -6.32 -11.75
CA PHE A 102 11.51 -5.46 -11.47
C PHE A 102 11.87 -4.01 -11.12
N GLY A 103 13.12 -3.73 -10.75
CA GLY A 103 13.53 -2.43 -10.21
C GLY A 103 13.32 -1.25 -11.17
N ARG A 104 13.26 -1.51 -12.49
CA ARG A 104 13.11 -0.47 -13.53
C ARG A 104 11.69 -0.36 -14.09
N SER A 105 10.97 -1.47 -14.16
CA SER A 105 9.64 -1.58 -14.74
C SER A 105 8.91 -2.68 -13.97
N LEU A 106 7.75 -2.36 -13.43
CA LEU A 106 6.91 -3.27 -12.66
C LEU A 106 5.48 -3.21 -13.22
N ARG A 107 5.04 -4.30 -13.84
CA ARG A 107 3.69 -4.47 -14.36
C ARG A 107 2.87 -5.31 -13.39
N LEU A 108 1.80 -4.75 -12.85
CA LEU A 108 0.97 -5.41 -11.86
C LEU A 108 -0.39 -5.80 -12.45
N ARG A 109 -0.95 -6.91 -12.01
CA ARG A 109 -2.36 -7.25 -12.25
C ARG A 109 -3.15 -7.07 -10.96
N SER A 110 -4.12 -6.15 -10.96
CA SER A 110 -5.07 -6.04 -9.84
C SER A 110 -6.02 -7.23 -9.81
N VAL A 111 -6.14 -7.91 -8.66
CA VAL A 111 -7.06 -9.01 -8.44
C VAL A 111 -8.02 -8.61 -7.33
N VAL A 112 -9.24 -8.32 -7.75
CA VAL A 112 -10.35 -7.93 -6.86
C VAL A 112 -11.03 -9.19 -6.37
N ALA A 113 -10.77 -9.59 -5.13
CA ALA A 113 -11.26 -10.84 -4.55
C ALA A 113 -12.13 -10.55 -3.32
N GLY A 114 -13.43 -10.26 -3.54
CA GLY A 114 -14.36 -9.95 -2.44
C GLY A 114 -14.11 -8.58 -1.80
N SER A 115 -13.94 -7.54 -2.63
CA SER A 115 -13.73 -6.15 -2.20
C SER A 115 -15.01 -5.33 -2.23
N CYS A 116 -15.06 -4.26 -1.44
CA CYS A 116 -16.12 -3.25 -1.45
C CYS A 116 -15.87 -2.09 -2.45
N GLY A 117 -14.77 -2.11 -3.21
CA GLY A 117 -14.43 -1.09 -4.21
C GLY A 117 -13.53 0.05 -3.71
N GLY A 118 -13.33 0.17 -2.39
CA GLY A 118 -12.55 1.26 -1.80
C GLY A 118 -11.07 1.21 -2.16
N CYS A 119 -10.42 0.05 -2.04
CA CYS A 119 -9.00 -0.08 -2.38
C CYS A 119 -8.77 0.12 -3.88
N GLU A 120 -9.69 -0.35 -4.72
CA GLU A 120 -9.61 -0.23 -6.18
C GLU A 120 -9.71 1.22 -6.64
N ALA A 121 -10.57 2.03 -6.00
CA ALA A 121 -10.64 3.46 -6.26
C ALA A 121 -9.27 4.14 -6.03
N GLU A 122 -8.58 3.78 -4.95
CA GLU A 122 -7.25 4.32 -4.65
C GLU A 122 -6.17 3.78 -5.61
N LEU A 123 -6.28 2.51 -6.04
CA LEU A 123 -5.40 1.95 -7.08
C LEU A 123 -5.59 2.63 -8.44
N VAL A 124 -6.82 3.00 -8.79
CA VAL A 124 -7.11 3.81 -9.99
C VAL A 124 -6.56 5.23 -9.84
N ALA A 125 -6.69 5.82 -8.65
CA ALA A 125 -6.18 7.15 -8.37
C ALA A 125 -4.66 7.24 -8.57
N LEU A 126 -3.89 6.17 -8.32
CA LEU A 126 -2.45 6.13 -8.62
C LEU A 126 -2.08 6.47 -10.07
N GLY A 127 -3.00 6.26 -11.02
CA GLY A 127 -2.81 6.56 -12.43
C GLY A 127 -3.12 8.00 -12.83
N ASN A 128 -3.63 8.84 -11.92
CA ASN A 128 -3.95 10.24 -12.21
C ASN A 128 -2.69 11.14 -12.19
N VAL A 129 -2.86 12.41 -12.56
CA VAL A 129 -1.75 13.39 -12.63
C VAL A 129 -1.14 13.75 -11.27
N VAL A 130 -1.83 13.47 -10.16
CA VAL A 130 -1.37 13.81 -8.80
C VAL A 130 -0.31 12.82 -8.34
N PHE A 131 -0.53 11.52 -8.58
CA PHE A 131 0.36 10.45 -8.12
C PHE A 131 1.26 9.90 -9.23
N ASP A 132 0.76 9.86 -10.47
CA ASP A 132 1.46 9.47 -11.69
C ASP A 132 2.44 8.30 -11.47
N MET A 133 1.92 7.14 -11.07
CA MET A 133 2.78 5.98 -10.80
C MET A 133 3.58 5.52 -12.05
N ALA A 134 3.08 5.84 -13.25
CA ALA A 134 3.67 5.44 -14.51
C ALA A 134 5.07 6.04 -14.70
N ARG A 135 5.31 7.28 -14.23
CA ARG A 135 6.65 7.91 -14.29
C ARG A 135 7.73 7.13 -13.52
N PHE A 136 7.32 6.31 -12.56
CA PHE A 136 8.22 5.49 -11.76
C PHE A 136 8.39 4.07 -12.33
N GLY A 137 7.79 3.79 -13.48
CA GLY A 137 7.82 2.49 -14.13
C GLY A 137 6.83 1.48 -13.54
N VAL A 138 5.84 1.92 -12.77
CA VAL A 138 4.78 1.05 -12.23
C VAL A 138 3.50 1.22 -13.06
N GLN A 139 2.93 0.11 -13.53
CA GLN A 139 1.72 0.13 -14.37
C GLN A 139 0.82 -1.07 -14.11
N PHE A 140 -0.50 -0.89 -14.24
CA PHE A 140 -1.45 -2.01 -14.23
C PHE A 140 -1.67 -2.57 -15.64
N VAL A 141 -1.64 -3.89 -15.77
CA VAL A 141 -1.90 -4.61 -17.03
C VAL A 141 -3.15 -5.47 -16.91
N ALA A 142 -3.84 -5.69 -18.04
CA ALA A 142 -5.08 -6.44 -18.07
C ALA A 142 -4.89 -7.95 -17.94
N SER A 143 -3.83 -8.50 -18.54
CA SER A 143 -3.55 -9.94 -18.55
C SER A 143 -2.54 -10.30 -17.47
N PRO A 144 -2.81 -11.32 -16.62
CA PRO A 144 -1.82 -11.83 -15.67
C PRO A 144 -0.57 -12.38 -16.38
N ARG A 145 -0.71 -12.87 -17.62
CA ARG A 145 0.44 -13.37 -18.42
C ARG A 145 1.43 -12.28 -18.83
N HIS A 146 1.03 -11.01 -18.75
CA HIS A 146 1.88 -9.86 -19.03
C HIS A 146 2.33 -9.13 -17.77
N ALA A 147 1.93 -9.64 -16.60
CA ALA A 147 2.25 -9.05 -15.31
C ALA A 147 3.55 -9.63 -14.74
N ASP A 148 4.25 -8.82 -13.97
CA ASP A 148 5.38 -9.18 -13.13
C ASP A 148 4.93 -9.56 -11.70
N GLY A 149 3.64 -9.37 -11.40
CA GLY A 149 3.06 -9.66 -10.10
C GLY A 149 1.58 -9.31 -10.01
N ILE A 150 0.97 -9.62 -8.87
CA ILE A 150 -0.43 -9.32 -8.57
C ILE A 150 -0.57 -8.37 -7.37
N VAL A 151 -1.61 -7.53 -7.43
CA VAL A 151 -2.07 -6.73 -6.30
C VAL A 151 -3.42 -7.29 -5.86
N VAL A 152 -3.50 -7.83 -4.65
CA VAL A 152 -4.72 -8.45 -4.11
C VAL A 152 -5.44 -7.47 -3.21
N THR A 153 -6.75 -7.39 -3.40
CA THR A 153 -7.67 -6.52 -2.68
C THR A 153 -8.93 -7.30 -2.31
N GLY A 154 -9.58 -6.92 -1.21
CA GLY A 154 -10.75 -7.61 -0.68
C GLY A 154 -10.42 -8.76 0.26
N THR A 155 -11.46 -9.39 0.82
CA THR A 155 -11.33 -10.39 1.90
C THR A 155 -10.92 -11.77 1.40
N VAL A 156 -10.91 -11.99 0.09
CA VAL A 156 -10.73 -13.30 -0.56
C VAL A 156 -11.78 -14.30 -0.08
N ASN A 157 -13.06 -13.97 -0.30
CA ASN A 157 -14.16 -14.87 0.02
C ASN A 157 -14.02 -16.24 -0.69
N PRO A 158 -14.70 -17.29 -0.17
CA PRO A 158 -14.57 -18.64 -0.74
C PRO A 158 -14.85 -18.71 -2.25
N ASN A 159 -15.82 -17.93 -2.73
CA ASN A 159 -16.21 -17.88 -4.14
C ASN A 159 -15.13 -17.29 -5.04
N MET A 160 -14.31 -16.36 -4.54
CA MET A 160 -13.25 -15.70 -5.30
C MET A 160 -11.89 -16.38 -5.15
N ARG A 161 -11.72 -17.33 -4.23
CA ARG A 161 -10.46 -18.05 -3.99
C ARG A 161 -9.90 -18.68 -5.27
N ALA A 162 -10.71 -19.47 -5.97
CA ALA A 162 -10.26 -20.17 -7.17
C ALA A 162 -9.85 -19.19 -8.29
N ALA A 163 -10.51 -18.03 -8.37
CA ALA A 163 -10.14 -16.99 -9.34
C ALA A 163 -8.79 -16.34 -9.00
N LEU A 164 -8.54 -16.08 -7.71
CA LEU A 164 -7.26 -15.56 -7.22
C LEU A 164 -6.12 -16.56 -7.50
N GLU A 165 -6.29 -17.83 -7.12
CA GLU A 165 -5.29 -18.88 -7.30
C GLU A 165 -4.93 -19.08 -8.78
N LYS A 166 -5.94 -19.19 -9.66
CA LYS A 166 -5.72 -19.27 -11.12
C LYS A 166 -5.01 -18.04 -11.69
N THR A 167 -5.32 -16.85 -11.18
CA THR A 167 -4.67 -15.62 -11.63
C THR A 167 -3.22 -15.58 -11.18
N TYR A 168 -2.94 -15.96 -9.93
CA TYR A 168 -1.61 -16.08 -9.38
C TYR A 168 -0.75 -17.07 -10.19
N GLU A 169 -1.28 -18.26 -10.48
CA GLU A 169 -0.61 -19.29 -11.29
C GLU A 169 -0.31 -18.82 -12.72
N ALA A 170 -1.20 -18.02 -13.32
CA ALA A 170 -1.05 -17.52 -14.68
C ALA A 170 0.02 -16.42 -14.85
N VAL A 171 0.54 -15.84 -13.76
CA VAL A 171 1.66 -14.89 -13.82
C VAL A 171 2.98 -15.66 -14.05
N PRO A 172 3.89 -15.22 -14.92
CA PRO A 172 5.18 -15.88 -15.10
C PRO A 172 6.09 -15.76 -13.86
N ASP A 173 6.96 -16.75 -13.61
CA ASP A 173 8.03 -16.61 -12.62
C ASP A 173 9.25 -15.83 -13.14
N PRO A 174 9.93 -15.05 -12.27
CA PRO A 174 9.53 -14.74 -10.89
C PRO A 174 8.32 -13.81 -10.85
N ARG A 175 7.49 -13.90 -9.80
CA ARG A 175 6.29 -13.07 -9.60
C ARG A 175 6.27 -12.42 -8.22
N LEU A 176 5.72 -11.22 -8.13
CA LEU A 176 5.49 -10.53 -6.85
C LEU A 176 4.02 -10.57 -6.42
N VAL A 177 3.76 -10.58 -5.11
CA VAL A 177 2.40 -10.47 -4.56
C VAL A 177 2.32 -9.30 -3.58
N ILE A 178 1.34 -8.44 -3.77
CA ILE A 178 1.13 -7.27 -2.92
C ILE A 178 -0.28 -7.33 -2.34
N ALA A 179 -0.41 -7.32 -1.01
CA ALA A 179 -1.71 -7.28 -0.32
C ALA A 179 -2.03 -5.84 0.07
N VAL A 180 -3.16 -5.30 -0.43
CA VAL A 180 -3.56 -3.91 -0.22
C VAL A 180 -4.85 -3.86 0.59
N GLY A 181 -4.77 -3.19 1.74
CA GLY A 181 -5.86 -2.93 2.66
C GLY A 181 -6.10 -4.03 3.70
N ALA A 182 -6.75 -3.66 4.80
CA ALA A 182 -6.99 -4.54 5.95
C ALA A 182 -7.75 -5.82 5.57
N CYS A 183 -8.63 -5.75 4.57
CA CYS A 183 -9.34 -6.92 4.04
C CYS A 183 -8.40 -7.97 3.44
N ALA A 184 -7.45 -7.55 2.60
CA ALA A 184 -6.52 -8.47 1.95
C ALA A 184 -5.46 -9.01 2.93
N ILE A 185 -5.14 -8.25 3.98
CA ILE A 185 -4.12 -8.62 4.96
C ILE A 185 -4.67 -9.55 6.05
N GLY A 186 -5.93 -9.36 6.48
CA GLY A 186 -6.48 -10.09 7.61
C GLY A 186 -8.01 -10.17 7.66
N GLY A 187 -8.70 -10.04 6.53
CA GLY A 187 -10.17 -10.11 6.44
C GLY A 187 -10.90 -8.81 6.80
N GLY A 188 -10.21 -7.83 7.40
CA GLY A 188 -10.74 -6.50 7.70
C GLY A 188 -12.00 -6.53 8.59
N PRO A 189 -12.96 -5.61 8.39
CA PRO A 189 -14.16 -5.54 9.24
C PRO A 189 -15.08 -6.74 9.06
N PHE A 190 -14.91 -7.53 7.99
CA PHE A 190 -15.76 -8.66 7.67
C PHE A 190 -15.23 -10.00 8.21
N ARG A 191 -14.05 -10.04 8.85
CA ARG A 191 -13.36 -11.28 9.26
C ARG A 191 -14.18 -12.30 10.05
N ALA A 192 -15.24 -11.86 10.74
CA ALA A 192 -16.11 -12.72 11.55
C ALA A 192 -17.31 -13.29 10.76
N GLY A 193 -17.53 -12.83 9.53
CA GLY A 193 -18.62 -13.30 8.68
C GLY A 193 -18.30 -14.66 8.05
N PRO A 194 -19.27 -15.58 7.94
CA PRO A 194 -19.06 -16.91 7.36
C PRO A 194 -18.70 -16.85 5.87
N GLU A 195 -19.19 -15.83 5.18
CA GLU A 195 -18.93 -15.59 3.76
C GLU A 195 -17.68 -14.75 3.51
N ALA A 196 -17.02 -14.26 4.57
CA ALA A 196 -15.81 -13.48 4.45
C ALA A 196 -14.58 -14.40 4.47
N GLY A 197 -13.59 -14.07 3.63
CA GLY A 197 -12.28 -14.70 3.75
C GLY A 197 -11.43 -14.01 4.82
N THR A 198 -10.30 -14.63 5.12
CA THR A 198 -9.29 -14.13 6.08
C THR A 198 -8.19 -13.31 5.40
N GLY A 199 -8.39 -12.90 4.14
CA GLY A 199 -7.39 -12.24 3.30
C GLY A 199 -6.64 -13.21 2.40
N VAL A 200 -5.46 -12.79 1.93
CA VAL A 200 -4.61 -13.60 1.04
C VAL A 200 -4.27 -14.93 1.72
N PRO A 201 -4.50 -16.07 1.06
CA PRO A 201 -4.25 -17.38 1.66
C PRO A 201 -2.77 -17.63 1.88
N ALA A 202 -2.44 -18.39 2.94
CA ALA A 202 -1.06 -18.73 3.30
C ALA A 202 -0.25 -19.43 2.19
N GLY A 203 -0.92 -20.08 1.23
CA GLY A 203 -0.27 -20.69 0.06
C GLY A 203 0.20 -19.69 -1.01
N ILE A 204 -0.18 -18.41 -0.90
CA ILE A 204 0.27 -17.34 -1.80
C ILE A 204 1.23 -16.44 -1.01
N PRO A 205 2.54 -16.46 -1.29
CA PRO A 205 3.53 -15.71 -0.53
C PRO A 205 3.41 -14.21 -0.86
N VAL A 206 3.08 -13.39 0.14
CA VAL A 206 2.98 -11.93 -0.01
C VAL A 206 4.35 -11.29 0.15
N ASP A 207 4.77 -10.48 -0.82
CA ASP A 207 6.00 -9.71 -0.81
C ASP A 207 5.87 -8.37 -0.11
N LEU A 208 4.70 -7.73 -0.20
CA LEU A 208 4.47 -6.40 0.35
C LEU A 208 3.04 -6.30 0.89
N TYR A 209 2.93 -5.91 2.14
CA TYR A 209 1.66 -5.61 2.80
C TYR A 209 1.50 -4.10 2.93
N ILE A 210 0.36 -3.57 2.50
CA ILE A 210 0.04 -2.14 2.54
C ILE A 210 -1.25 -1.96 3.35
N PRO A 211 -1.16 -1.65 4.66
CA PRO A 211 -2.34 -1.54 5.54
C PRO A 211 -3.15 -0.27 5.27
N GLY A 212 -4.45 -0.33 5.52
CA GLY A 212 -5.40 0.78 5.35
C GLY A 212 -6.83 0.31 5.04
N CYS A 213 -7.83 1.18 5.17
CA CYS A 213 -9.23 0.85 4.85
C CYS A 213 -10.02 2.05 4.26
N PRO A 214 -9.76 2.44 2.99
CA PRO A 214 -8.65 1.98 2.13
C PRO A 214 -7.34 2.71 2.45
N PRO A 215 -6.18 2.17 2.06
CA PRO A 215 -4.92 2.89 2.14
C PRO A 215 -4.92 4.07 1.15
N HIS A 216 -4.50 5.25 1.62
CA HIS A 216 -4.38 6.43 0.76
C HIS A 216 -3.35 6.17 -0.38
N PRO A 217 -3.52 6.72 -1.59
CA PRO A 217 -2.66 6.40 -2.73
C PRO A 217 -1.19 6.69 -2.48
N LEU A 218 -0.87 7.74 -1.72
CA LEU A 218 0.51 8.03 -1.32
C LEU A 218 1.15 6.90 -0.49
N THR A 219 0.39 6.24 0.41
CA THR A 219 0.88 5.07 1.17
C THR A 219 1.15 3.89 0.24
N ILE A 220 0.26 3.67 -0.74
CA ILE A 220 0.45 2.61 -1.74
C ILE A 220 1.70 2.88 -2.58
N LEU A 221 1.84 4.11 -3.09
CA LEU A 221 2.96 4.53 -3.91
C LEU A 221 4.28 4.48 -3.13
N ASP A 222 4.34 4.99 -1.91
CA ASP A 222 5.55 4.92 -1.07
C ASP A 222 5.97 3.46 -0.82
N GLY A 223 5.04 2.57 -0.47
CA GLY A 223 5.31 1.15 -0.30
C GLY A 223 5.91 0.50 -1.56
N LEU A 224 5.34 0.79 -2.73
CA LEU A 224 5.84 0.32 -4.02
C LEU A 224 7.25 0.87 -4.33
N LEU A 225 7.49 2.15 -4.10
CA LEU A 225 8.78 2.77 -4.42
C LEU A 225 9.89 2.31 -3.48
N ARG A 226 9.59 2.08 -2.20
CA ARG A 226 10.53 1.46 -1.25
C ARG A 226 10.83 0.01 -1.61
N LEU A 227 9.82 -0.76 -1.96
CA LEU A 227 9.98 -2.12 -2.49
C LEU A 227 10.94 -2.15 -3.69
N LEU A 228 10.81 -1.19 -4.60
CA LEU A 228 11.67 -1.05 -5.78
C LEU A 228 13.05 -0.44 -5.49
N GLY A 229 13.32 -0.02 -4.26
CA GLY A 229 14.57 0.65 -3.87
C GLY A 229 14.77 2.01 -4.55
N ARG A 230 13.66 2.72 -4.81
CA ARG A 230 13.67 4.07 -5.39
C ARG A 230 13.73 5.16 -4.33
N ILE A 231 13.38 4.83 -3.08
CA ILE A 231 13.40 5.74 -1.93
C ILE A 231 14.11 5.02 -0.79
N GLU A 232 15.04 5.70 -0.13
CA GLU A 232 15.71 5.23 1.08
C GLU A 232 15.29 6.11 2.28
N ASP A 233 15.41 5.57 3.49
CA ASP A 233 15.14 6.33 4.71
C ASP A 233 16.14 7.47 4.88
N GLY A 234 15.64 8.71 4.90
CA GLY A 234 16.44 9.92 5.13
C GLY A 234 16.98 10.61 3.88
N THR A 235 16.74 10.11 2.66
CA THR A 235 17.21 10.76 1.42
C THR A 235 16.08 11.43 0.64
N ARG A 236 16.35 12.65 0.13
CA ARG A 236 15.67 13.21 -1.04
C ARG A 236 15.47 12.09 -2.07
N GLY A 237 14.23 11.91 -2.51
CA GLY A 237 13.82 10.90 -3.47
C GLY A 237 14.68 10.88 -4.76
N PRO A 238 14.44 9.88 -5.62
CA PRO A 238 15.35 9.49 -6.68
C PRO A 238 15.67 10.67 -7.60
N ARG A 239 16.98 10.94 -7.78
CA ARG A 239 17.50 11.93 -8.72
C ARG A 239 17.13 11.48 -10.14
N GLY A 240 16.15 12.16 -10.72
CA GLY A 240 15.91 12.19 -12.16
C GLY A 240 16.66 13.36 -12.77
#